data_AF-A0A2G6GEL9-F1
#
_entry.id   AF-A0A2G6GEL9-F1
#
_cell.length_a   1.000
_cell.length_b   1.000
_cell.length_c   1.000
_cell.angle_alpha   90.00
_cell.angle_beta   90.00
_cell.angle_gamma   90.00
#
_symmetry.space_group_name_H-M   'P 1'
#
loop_
_entity.id
_entity.type
_entity.pdbx_description
1 polymer ?
#
loop_
_entity_poly.entity_id
_entity_poly.type
_entity_poly.pdbx_seq_one_letter_code
_entity_poly.pdbx_strand_id
1 'polypeptide(L)'
;MHHKKLDKWLQFGGHCDGSFKVLDVSIREFQEESGIDRAPQIYCFDKEKDFCIFDLDIHDLPPDTKRNGPAHKHFDMRFLGIIPEDALINKCNEEVNEIKWFTLEEAQKHIQEESIQRMLKKLKNI
;
A
#
# COMPACT_ATOMS: atom_id res chain seq x y z
N MET A 1 0.08 3.98 -6.93
CA MET A 1 1.05 5.09 -6.91
C MET A 1 2.29 4.69 -7.70
N HIS A 2 2.81 5.56 -8.56
CA HIS A 2 4.05 5.31 -9.30
C HIS A 2 5.25 5.76 -8.46
N HIS A 3 5.98 4.79 -7.91
CA HIS A 3 7.05 5.01 -6.93
C HIS A 3 8.34 5.44 -7.62
N LYS A 4 8.80 6.65 -7.34
CA LYS A 4 9.89 7.32 -8.08
C LYS A 4 11.22 6.55 -8.07
N LYS A 5 11.63 6.02 -6.92
CA LYS A 5 12.91 5.30 -6.80
C LYS A 5 12.89 3.92 -7.47
N LEU A 6 11.72 3.29 -7.51
CA LEU A 6 11.57 1.91 -7.98
C LEU A 6 11.09 1.86 -9.44
N ASP A 7 10.53 2.96 -9.93
CA ASP A 7 9.90 3.10 -11.25
C ASP A 7 8.83 2.04 -11.48
N LYS A 8 7.97 1.87 -10.46
CA LYS A 8 6.96 0.81 -10.39
C LYS A 8 5.65 1.33 -9.83
N TRP A 9 4.55 0.70 -10.26
CA TRP A 9 3.23 0.96 -9.70
C TRP A 9 2.99 0.11 -8.46
N LEU A 10 2.89 0.75 -7.30
CA LEU A 10 2.74 0.11 -6.00
C LEU A 10 1.55 0.70 -5.23
N GLN A 11 1.12 -0.05 -4.21
CA GLN A 11 0.23 0.44 -3.16
C GLN A 11 0.95 1.48 -2.27
N PHE A 12 0.16 2.23 -1.51
CA PHE A 12 0.70 3.11 -0.48
C PHE A 12 1.22 2.33 0.73
N GLY A 13 2.21 2.86 1.43
CA GLY A 13 2.72 2.25 2.66
C GLY A 13 4.18 2.58 2.96
N GLY A 14 4.66 2.12 4.12
CA GLY A 14 5.98 2.48 4.61
C GLY A 14 6.39 1.71 5.86
N HIS A 15 7.53 2.09 6.43
CA HIS A 15 8.07 1.44 7.63
C HIS A 15 7.25 1.80 8.88
N CYS A 16 7.17 0.85 9.81
CA CYS A 16 6.50 1.08 11.10
C CYS A 16 7.35 1.93 12.06
N ASP A 17 8.66 2.04 11.84
CA ASP A 17 9.61 2.85 12.64
C ASP A 17 9.42 2.70 14.16
N GLY A 18 9.24 1.45 14.62
CA GLY A 18 9.06 1.10 16.03
C GLY A 18 7.61 1.11 16.53
N SER A 19 6.65 1.52 15.71
CA SER A 19 5.22 1.41 16.03
C SER A 19 4.73 -0.05 15.91
N PHE A 20 3.96 -0.50 16.91
CA PHE A 20 3.27 -1.79 16.86
C PHE A 20 1.85 -1.69 16.26
N LYS A 21 1.38 -0.46 16.00
CA LYS A 21 0.04 -0.21 15.45
C LYS A 21 0.10 -0.16 13.92
N VAL A 22 0.24 -1.32 13.30
CA VAL A 22 0.53 -1.44 11.86
C VAL A 22 -0.60 -0.84 11.00
N LEU A 23 -1.86 -0.98 11.44
CA LEU A 23 -2.98 -0.36 10.73
C LEU A 23 -2.89 1.17 10.75
N ASP A 24 -2.65 1.78 11.91
CA ASP A 24 -2.51 3.24 12.05
C ASP A 24 -1.36 3.76 11.18
N VAL A 25 -0.24 3.04 11.12
CA VAL A 25 0.87 3.35 10.22
C VAL A 25 0.40 3.33 8.77
N SER A 26 -0.30 2.28 8.32
CA SER A 26 -0.76 2.19 6.94
C SER A 26 -1.72 3.33 6.55
N ILE A 27 -2.58 3.77 7.47
CA ILE A 27 -3.48 4.91 7.24
C ILE A 27 -2.67 6.21 7.14
N ARG A 28 -1.71 6.42 8.04
CA ARG A 28 -0.83 7.59 7.99
C ARG A 28 -0.07 7.67 6.66
N GLU A 29 0.60 6.59 6.26
CA GLU A 29 1.36 6.54 4.99
C GLU A 29 0.44 6.80 3.80
N PHE A 30 -0.76 6.21 3.76
CA PHE A 30 -1.75 6.52 2.73
C PHE A 30 -2.05 8.02 2.67
N GLN A 31 -2.30 8.67 3.81
CA GLN A 31 -2.60 10.10 3.84
C GLN A 31 -1.38 10.96 3.43
N GLU A 32 -0.18 10.60 3.90
CA GLU A 32 1.05 11.34 3.60
C GLU A 32 1.45 11.25 2.12
N GLU A 33 1.33 10.07 1.52
CA GLU A 33 1.71 9.80 0.14
C GLU A 33 0.64 10.26 -0.88
N SER A 34 -0.64 10.21 -0.52
CA SER A 34 -1.74 10.62 -1.41
C SER A 34 -2.23 12.06 -1.22
N GLY A 35 -1.99 12.63 -0.03
CA GLY A 35 -2.59 13.91 0.37
C GLY A 35 -4.11 13.87 0.56
N ILE A 36 -4.72 12.69 0.66
CA ILE A 36 -6.14 12.56 0.97
C ILE A 36 -6.33 12.73 2.48
N ASP A 37 -6.93 13.85 2.90
CA ASP A 37 -7.15 14.18 4.32
C ASP A 37 -8.26 13.35 5.01
N ARG A 38 -8.82 12.36 4.32
CA ARG A 38 -9.87 11.46 4.81
C ARG A 38 -9.29 10.07 5.04
N ALA A 39 -9.45 9.53 6.24
CA ALA A 39 -9.08 8.15 6.53
C ALA A 39 -9.92 7.18 5.67
N PRO A 40 -9.31 6.14 5.08
CA PRO A 40 -10.06 5.12 4.35
C PRO A 40 -10.90 4.28 5.31
N GLN A 41 -12.06 3.83 4.86
CA GLN A 41 -12.78 2.76 5.54
C GLN A 41 -12.03 1.46 5.31
N ILE A 42 -11.67 0.76 6.39
CA ILE A 42 -10.96 -0.51 6.30
C ILE A 42 -11.94 -1.66 6.14
N TYR A 43 -11.74 -2.48 5.12
CA TYR A 43 -12.52 -3.69 4.90
C TYR A 43 -12.06 -4.79 5.87
N CYS A 44 -13.02 -5.39 6.59
CA CYS A 44 -12.77 -6.50 7.52
C CYS A 44 -13.63 -7.70 7.13
N PHE A 45 -12.99 -8.85 6.95
CA PHE A 45 -13.65 -10.10 6.54
C PHE A 45 -14.57 -10.64 7.63
N ASP A 46 -14.15 -10.45 8.88
CA ASP A 46 -14.90 -10.82 10.06
C ASP A 46 -15.01 -9.60 10.97
N LYS A 47 -16.19 -8.97 10.97
CA LYS A 47 -16.49 -7.79 11.79
C LYS A 47 -16.55 -8.11 13.27
N GLU A 48 -16.77 -9.37 13.65
CA GLU A 48 -16.83 -9.78 15.05
C GLU A 48 -15.44 -10.01 15.64
N LYS A 49 -14.47 -10.39 14.80
CA LYS A 49 -13.09 -10.69 15.22
C LYS A 49 -12.08 -9.57 14.94
N ASP A 50 -12.53 -8.42 14.46
CA ASP A 50 -11.68 -7.29 14.05
C ASP A 50 -10.55 -7.75 13.09
N PHE A 51 -10.86 -8.70 12.21
CA PHE A 51 -9.88 -9.28 11.30
C PHE A 51 -9.87 -8.53 9.97
N CYS A 52 -9.03 -7.49 9.92
CA CYS A 52 -8.95 -6.56 8.79
C CYS A 52 -7.69 -6.76 7.91
N ILE A 53 -6.86 -7.76 8.22
CA ILE A 53 -5.68 -8.08 7.40
C ILE A 53 -6.15 -8.64 6.05
N PHE A 54 -5.84 -7.90 5.00
CA PHE A 54 -6.16 -8.28 3.63
C PHE A 54 -5.14 -9.24 3.06
N ASP A 55 -3.85 -9.01 3.28
CA ASP A 55 -2.79 -9.84 2.71
C ASP A 55 -1.51 -9.73 3.56
N LEU A 56 -0.65 -10.74 3.46
CA LEU A 56 0.66 -10.78 4.10
C LEU A 56 1.72 -11.09 3.03
N ASP A 57 2.79 -10.28 2.96
CA ASP A 57 3.91 -10.46 2.04
C ASP A 57 5.24 -10.51 2.78
N ILE A 58 6.16 -11.33 2.29
CA ILE A 58 7.54 -11.35 2.76
C ILE A 58 8.43 -11.30 1.54
N HIS A 59 9.29 -10.29 1.47
CA HIS A 59 10.22 -10.13 0.36
C HIS A 59 11.57 -9.59 0.83
N ASP A 60 12.61 -9.88 0.06
CA ASP A 60 13.97 -9.41 0.34
C ASP A 60 14.17 -7.98 -0.15
N LEU A 61 14.76 -7.14 0.70
CA LEU A 61 15.32 -5.86 0.30
C LEU A 61 16.84 -5.92 0.22
N PRO A 62 17.43 -5.30 -0.82
CA PRO A 62 18.87 -5.11 -0.87
C PRO A 62 19.33 -4.18 0.26
N PRO A 63 20.64 -4.13 0.55
CA PRO A 63 21.19 -3.20 1.53
C PRO A 63 20.76 -1.75 1.23
N ASP A 64 20.34 -1.03 2.28
CA ASP A 64 19.99 0.37 2.14
C ASP A 64 21.26 1.22 2.24
N THR A 65 21.70 1.73 1.09
CA THR A 65 22.89 2.60 1.00
C THR A 65 22.69 3.97 1.64
N LYS A 66 21.44 4.45 1.80
CA LYS A 66 21.14 5.73 2.47
C LYS A 66 21.07 5.58 3.98
N ARG A 67 20.44 4.50 4.47
CA ARG A 67 20.29 4.22 5.91
C ARG A 67 21.42 3.36 6.48
N ASN A 68 22.40 2.99 5.64
CA ASN A 68 23.53 2.12 5.97
C ASN A 68 23.12 0.80 6.63
N GLY A 69 22.02 0.21 6.13
CA GLY A 69 21.44 -1.03 6.65
C GLY A 69 21.82 -2.25 5.80
N PRO A 70 21.99 -3.45 6.41
CA PRO A 70 22.23 -4.67 5.66
C PRO A 70 21.01 -5.06 4.81
N ALA A 71 21.20 -6.00 3.88
CA ALA A 71 20.08 -6.69 3.25
C ALA A 71 19.21 -7.34 4.34
N HIS A 72 17.90 -7.23 4.20
CA HIS A 72 16.96 -7.73 5.20
C HIS A 72 15.62 -8.06 4.54
N LYS A 73 14.72 -8.70 5.29
CA LYS A 73 13.38 -9.00 4.83
C LYS A 73 12.40 -7.95 5.27
N HIS A 74 11.52 -7.56 4.37
CA HIS A 74 10.30 -6.83 4.68
C HIS A 74 9.18 -7.82 4.97
N PHE A 75 8.38 -7.50 5.98
CA PHE A 75 7.17 -8.21 6.35
C PHE A 75 6.01 -7.23 6.21
N ASP A 76 5.31 -7.30 5.08
CA ASP A 76 4.22 -6.38 4.81
C ASP A 76 2.92 -6.95 5.36
N MET A 77 2.25 -6.17 6.21
CA MET A 77 0.86 -6.39 6.57
C MET A 77 0.01 -5.41 5.77
N ARG A 78 -0.90 -5.95 4.95
CA ARG A 78 -1.64 -5.16 3.97
C ARG A 78 -3.11 -5.13 4.32
N PHE A 79 -3.70 -3.96 4.13
CA PHE A 79 -5.10 -3.68 4.44
C PHE A 79 -5.81 -3.20 3.17
N LEU A 80 -7.10 -3.52 3.06
CA LEU A 80 -7.94 -3.03 1.98
C LEU A 80 -8.69 -1.78 2.44
N GLY A 81 -8.23 -0.62 1.98
CA GLY A 81 -8.87 0.67 2.24
C GLY A 81 -9.87 1.03 1.14
N ILE A 82 -11.03 1.53 1.55
CA ILE A 82 -12.10 2.02 0.68
C ILE A 82 -12.22 3.53 0.92
N ILE A 83 -12.13 4.30 -0.14
CA ILE A 83 -12.30 5.76 -0.10
C ILE A 83 -13.44 6.16 -1.04
N PRO A 84 -14.24 7.18 -0.69
CA PRO A 84 -15.26 7.70 -1.61
C PRO A 84 -14.64 8.26 -2.89
N GLU A 85 -15.37 8.18 -4.00
CA GLU A 85 -14.90 8.63 -5.33
C GLU A 85 -14.60 10.14 -5.39
N ASP A 86 -15.19 10.94 -4.48
CA ASP A 86 -14.98 12.38 -4.38
C ASP A 86 -13.68 12.76 -3.65
N ALA A 87 -12.90 11.78 -3.19
CA ALA A 87 -11.64 12.04 -2.49
C ALA A 87 -10.59 12.66 -3.44
N LEU A 88 -10.15 13.86 -3.09
CA LEU A 88 -9.18 14.61 -3.86
C LEU A 88 -7.75 14.22 -3.45
N ILE A 89 -6.96 13.81 -4.44
CA ILE A 89 -5.52 13.59 -4.30
C ILE A 89 -4.85 14.97 -4.33
N ASN A 90 -4.33 15.41 -3.19
CA ASN A 90 -3.82 16.77 -3.02
C ASN A 90 -2.30 16.86 -2.87
N LYS A 91 -1.60 15.71 -2.79
CA LYS A 91 -0.16 15.70 -2.57
C LYS A 91 0.48 14.47 -3.19
N CYS A 92 1.50 14.70 -4.00
CA CYS A 92 2.55 13.73 -4.27
C CYS A 92 3.78 14.24 -3.50
N ASN A 93 4.30 13.45 -2.57
CA ASN A 93 5.58 13.78 -1.94
C ASN A 93 6.74 13.53 -2.94
N GLU A 94 7.98 13.77 -2.54
CA GLU A 94 9.15 13.60 -3.43
C GLU A 94 9.36 12.15 -3.90
N GLU A 95 8.72 11.17 -3.27
CA GLU A 95 8.82 9.73 -3.54
C GLU A 95 7.80 9.26 -4.59
N VAL A 96 6.83 10.10 -4.92
CA VAL A 96 5.72 9.78 -5.83
C VAL A 96 5.86 10.53 -7.15
N ASN A 97 5.95 9.79 -8.26
CA ASN A 97 5.88 10.37 -9.61
C ASN A 97 4.45 10.71 -10.02
N GLU A 98 3.51 9.80 -9.76
CA GLU A 98 2.12 9.89 -10.20
C GLU A 98 1.21 9.08 -9.28
N ILE A 99 -0.03 9.53 -9.10
CA ILE A 99 -1.10 8.73 -8.49
C ILE A 99 -2.24 8.64 -9.49
N LYS A 100 -2.72 7.42 -9.68
CA LYS A 100 -3.77 7.12 -10.64
C LYS A 100 -4.72 6.07 -10.07
N TRP A 101 -6.01 6.30 -10.30
CA TRP A 101 -7.05 5.30 -10.13
C TRP A 101 -7.07 4.38 -11.34
N PHE A 102 -7.15 3.07 -11.10
CA PHE A 102 -7.25 2.05 -12.12
C PHE A 102 -8.52 1.23 -11.90
N THR A 103 -9.16 0.79 -12.99
CA THR A 103 -10.07 -0.36 -12.87
C THR A 103 -9.28 -1.62 -12.51
N LEU A 104 -9.95 -2.67 -12.05
CA LEU A 104 -9.29 -3.95 -11.77
C LEU A 104 -8.65 -4.55 -13.02
N GLU A 105 -9.28 -4.43 -14.20
CA GLU A 105 -8.67 -4.89 -15.45
C GLU A 105 -7.44 -4.06 -15.83
N GLU A 106 -7.52 -2.73 -15.69
CA GLU A 106 -6.39 -1.86 -15.99
C GLU A 106 -5.20 -2.15 -15.07
N ALA A 107 -5.45 -2.26 -13.76
CA ALA A 107 -4.41 -2.59 -12.78
C ALA A 107 -3.75 -3.93 -13.10
N GLN A 108 -4.54 -4.95 -13.44
CA GLN A 108 -4.00 -6.27 -13.79
C GLN A 108 -3.14 -6.27 -15.05
N LYS A 109 -3.43 -5.37 -15.99
CA LYS A 109 -2.67 -5.24 -17.24
C LYS A 109 -1.40 -4.40 -17.06
N HIS A 110 -1.44 -3.36 -16.25
CA HIS A 110 -0.35 -2.38 -16.14
C HIS A 110 0.68 -2.73 -15.06
N ILE A 111 0.26 -3.38 -13.96
CA ILE A 111 1.12 -3.71 -12.83
C ILE A 111 1.60 -5.15 -13.01
N GLN A 112 2.90 -5.43 -13.04
CA GLN A 112 3.44 -6.79 -13.33
C GLN A 112 4.00 -7.49 -12.09
N GLU A 113 4.01 -6.79 -10.97
CA GLU A 113 4.52 -7.22 -9.68
C GLU A 113 3.62 -8.33 -9.14
N GLU A 114 4.17 -9.55 -9.01
CA GLU A 114 3.40 -10.73 -8.55
C GLU A 114 2.71 -10.49 -7.21
N SER A 115 3.39 -9.77 -6.31
CA SER A 115 2.88 -9.39 -5.00
C SER A 115 1.60 -8.53 -5.07
N ILE A 116 1.44 -7.72 -6.11
CA ILE A 116 0.22 -6.94 -6.36
C ILE A 116 -0.80 -7.76 -7.14
N GLN A 117 -0.35 -8.52 -8.14
CA GLN A 117 -1.20 -9.38 -8.94
C GLN A 117 -2.02 -10.37 -8.09
N ARG A 118 -1.44 -10.95 -7.04
CA ARG A 118 -2.19 -11.80 -6.11
C ARG A 118 -3.26 -11.05 -5.35
N MET A 119 -3.00 -9.82 -4.92
CA MET A 119 -3.98 -8.97 -4.23
C MET A 119 -5.14 -8.61 -5.16
N LEU A 120 -4.85 -8.24 -6.41
CA LEU A 120 -5.87 -7.96 -7.42
C LEU A 120 -6.74 -9.18 -7.72
N LYS A 121 -6.14 -10.38 -7.81
CA LYS A 121 -6.88 -11.64 -7.96
C LYS A 121 -7.76 -11.94 -6.74
N LYS A 122 -7.26 -11.69 -5.52
CA LYS A 122 -8.02 -11.88 -4.28
C LYS A 122 -9.25 -10.96 -4.25
N LEU A 123 -9.07 -9.69 -4.64
CA LEU A 123 -10.14 -8.68 -4.64
C LEU A 123 -11.30 -9.03 -5.59
N LYS A 124 -11.05 -9.78 -6.67
CA LYS A 124 -12.11 -10.26 -7.58
C LYS A 124 -13.07 -11.28 -6.96
N ASN A 125 -12.70 -11.88 -5.82
CA ASN A 125 -13.48 -12.93 -5.17
C ASN A 125 -14.14 -12.46 -3.86
N ILE A 126 -14.18 -11.15 -3.62
CA ILE A 126 -14.84 -10.50 -2.47
C ILE A 126 -16.10 -9.81 -2.97
#